data_AF-A0A1E9DL27-F1
#
_entry.id   AF-A0A1E9DL27-F1
#
_cell.length_a   1.000
_cell.length_b   1.000
_cell.length_c   1.000
_cell.angle_alpha   90.00
_cell.angle_beta   90.00
_cell.angle_gamma   90.00
#
_symmetry.space_group_name_H-M   'P 1'
#
loop_
_entity.id
_entity.type
_entity.pdbx_description
1 polymer ?
#
loop_
_entity_poly.entity_id
_entity_poly.type
_entity_poly.pdbx_seq_one_letter_code
_entity_poly.pdbx_strand_id
1 'polypeptide(L)'
;MEILKMVLFDKLKFNKKAKALDEKFPFYDNPNTAVITCSHIIDKENPILYVSHDADDGMWQFLCGKEHEIEDSKIISLKEMYEIDKSIGILKDMACGYYAQRKNKDDEWIIKNIIIKSLDEISLDLKILNSFQ
;
A
#
# COMPACT_ATOMS: atom_id res chain seq x y z
N MET A 1 44.20 -22.34 12.13
CA MET A 1 42.80 -22.77 12.40
C MET A 1 41.80 -21.60 12.45
N GLU A 2 42.23 -20.34 12.28
CA GLU A 2 41.35 -19.16 12.37
C GLU A 2 40.86 -18.61 11.02
N ILE A 3 41.62 -18.79 9.94
CA ILE A 3 41.25 -18.31 8.59
C ILE A 3 39.99 -19.04 8.08
N LEU A 4 39.87 -20.35 8.36
CA LEU A 4 38.71 -21.14 7.98
C LEU A 4 37.43 -20.72 8.70
N LYS A 5 37.55 -20.26 9.97
CA LYS A 5 36.42 -19.70 10.73
C LYS A 5 35.98 -18.37 10.14
N MET A 6 36.90 -17.48 9.80
CA MET A 6 36.58 -16.16 9.24
C MET A 6 35.79 -16.25 7.92
N VAL A 7 36.23 -17.11 6.99
CA VAL A 7 35.52 -17.35 5.71
C VAL A 7 34.15 -18.00 5.92
N LEU A 8 34.02 -18.90 6.90
CA LEU A 8 32.74 -19.51 7.25
C LEU A 8 31.78 -18.49 7.87
N PHE A 9 32.27 -17.60 8.74
CA PHE A 9 31.46 -16.52 9.34
C PHE A 9 31.04 -15.48 8.31
N ASP A 10 31.87 -15.15 7.33
CA ASP A 10 31.48 -14.22 6.26
C ASP A 10 30.47 -14.86 5.31
N LYS A 11 30.64 -16.14 4.93
CA LYS A 11 29.60 -16.89 4.20
C LYS A 11 28.29 -16.96 4.99
N LEU A 12 28.34 -17.13 6.31
CA LEU A 12 27.16 -17.09 7.19
C LEU A 12 26.53 -15.69 7.26
N LYS A 13 27.29 -14.60 7.20
CA LYS A 13 26.74 -13.22 7.12
C LYS A 13 26.09 -12.93 5.77
N PHE A 14 26.70 -13.36 4.67
CA PHE A 14 26.08 -13.29 3.34
C PHE A 14 24.81 -14.17 3.26
N ASN A 15 24.82 -15.37 3.87
CA ASN A 15 23.63 -16.23 3.95
C ASN A 15 22.56 -15.69 4.89
N LYS A 16 22.91 -14.98 5.97
CA LYS A 16 21.93 -14.30 6.83
C LYS A 16 21.26 -13.12 6.11
N LYS A 17 21.99 -12.39 5.25
CA LYS A 17 21.41 -11.35 4.38
C LYS A 17 20.48 -11.94 3.30
N ALA A 18 20.86 -13.08 2.70
CA ALA A 18 20.01 -13.79 1.75
C ALA A 18 18.77 -14.43 2.41
N LYS A 19 18.84 -14.80 3.69
CA LYS A 19 17.73 -15.38 4.46
C LYS A 19 16.74 -14.34 5.02
N ALA A 20 17.06 -13.05 4.94
CA ALA A 20 16.14 -11.96 5.29
C ALA A 20 15.31 -11.47 4.08
N LEU A 21 15.46 -12.11 2.91
CA LEU A 21 14.74 -11.79 1.68
C LEU A 21 13.38 -12.51 1.55
N ASP A 22 12.86 -13.06 2.64
CA ASP A 22 11.57 -13.77 2.69
C ASP A 22 10.68 -13.28 3.85
N GLU A 23 10.72 -11.98 4.15
CA GLU A 23 9.51 -11.32 4.66
C GLU A 23 8.53 -11.23 3.49
N LYS A 24 7.85 -12.37 3.22
CA LYS A 24 6.98 -12.59 2.08
C LYS A 24 6.06 -11.40 1.86
N PHE A 25 6.23 -10.74 0.71
CA PHE A 25 5.25 -9.82 0.18
C PHE A 25 3.88 -10.51 0.19
N PRO A 26 2.89 -10.00 0.95
CA PRO A 26 1.73 -10.80 1.35
C PRO A 26 0.58 -10.80 0.35
N PHE A 27 0.62 -9.88 -0.63
CA PHE A 27 -0.44 -9.74 -1.63
C PHE A 27 -0.36 -10.86 -2.67
N TYR A 28 -1.53 -11.22 -3.21
CA TYR A 28 -1.63 -12.15 -4.35
C TYR A 28 -1.19 -11.50 -5.67
N ASP A 29 -1.35 -10.18 -5.77
CA ASP A 29 -0.90 -9.36 -6.89
C ASP A 29 0.60 -9.50 -7.16
N ASN A 30 1.02 -9.13 -8.37
CA ASN A 30 2.45 -9.07 -8.67
C ASN A 30 3.11 -7.99 -7.77
N PRO A 31 4.30 -8.24 -7.20
CA PRO A 31 5.03 -7.21 -6.46
C PRO A 31 5.24 -5.90 -7.25
N ASN A 32 5.33 -5.98 -8.58
CA ASN A 32 5.47 -4.85 -9.49
C ASN A 32 4.12 -4.27 -9.99
N THR A 33 2.98 -4.71 -9.45
CA THR A 33 1.68 -4.09 -9.74
C THR A 33 1.77 -2.60 -9.44
N ALA A 34 1.40 -1.77 -10.41
CA ALA A 34 1.41 -0.32 -10.26
C ALA A 34 0.31 0.10 -9.27
N VAL A 35 0.64 1.05 -8.40
CA VAL A 35 -0.30 1.63 -7.44
C VAL A 35 -0.27 3.14 -7.55
N ILE A 36 -1.43 3.77 -7.41
CA ILE A 36 -1.56 5.22 -7.36
C ILE A 36 -1.41 5.68 -5.90
N THR A 37 -0.60 6.70 -5.67
CA THR A 37 -0.38 7.28 -4.34
C THR A 37 -0.06 8.78 -4.42
N CYS A 38 0.08 9.45 -3.28
CA CYS A 38 0.57 10.81 -3.21
C CYS A 38 2.01 10.93 -2.68
N SER A 39 2.68 12.03 -3.07
CA SER A 39 3.99 12.50 -2.58
C SER A 39 4.08 12.47 -1.05
N HIS A 40 3.06 12.97 -0.35
CA HIS A 40 2.99 13.03 1.11
C HIS A 40 3.28 11.68 1.82
N ILE A 41 2.87 10.56 1.22
CA ILE A 41 3.15 9.21 1.74
C ILE A 41 4.60 8.81 1.44
N ILE A 42 5.06 9.06 0.21
CA ILE A 42 6.41 8.73 -0.24
C ILE A 42 7.47 9.48 0.58
N ASP A 43 7.21 10.76 0.84
CA ASP A 43 8.06 11.67 1.61
C ASP A 43 7.94 11.44 3.13
N LYS A 44 7.08 10.49 3.54
CA LYS A 44 6.85 10.07 4.94
C LYS A 44 6.30 11.19 5.83
N GLU A 45 5.63 12.16 5.24
CA GLU A 45 5.03 13.28 5.95
C GLU A 45 3.66 12.91 6.53
N ASN A 46 2.92 12.02 5.86
CA ASN A 46 1.58 11.63 6.25
C ASN A 46 1.36 10.11 6.12
N PRO A 47 0.58 9.49 7.03
CA PRO A 47 0.30 8.07 6.97
C PRO A 47 -0.71 7.75 5.86
N ILE A 48 -0.78 6.49 5.47
CA ILE A 48 -1.86 6.00 4.61
C ILE A 48 -3.14 5.95 5.44
N LEU A 49 -4.20 6.63 5.03
CA LEU A 49 -5.49 6.63 5.74
C LEU A 49 -6.65 6.08 4.91
N TYR A 50 -6.44 5.97 3.59
CA TYR A 50 -7.42 5.46 2.65
C TYR A 50 -6.75 4.51 1.66
N VAL A 51 -7.40 3.38 1.38
CA VAL A 51 -6.98 2.42 0.36
C VAL A 51 -8.20 2.03 -0.46
N SER A 52 -8.12 2.03 -1.79
CA SER A 52 -9.12 1.41 -2.66
C SER A 52 -8.50 0.38 -3.57
N HIS A 53 -9.29 -0.63 -3.91
CA HIS A 53 -9.00 -1.62 -4.93
C HIS A 53 -10.11 -1.51 -5.97
N ASP A 54 -9.81 -0.90 -7.10
CA ASP A 54 -10.80 -0.51 -8.10
C ASP A 54 -11.54 -1.74 -8.67
N ALA A 55 -12.82 -1.56 -9.01
CA ALA A 55 -13.67 -2.65 -9.49
C ALA A 55 -13.47 -2.95 -10.98
N ASP A 56 -13.13 -1.94 -11.78
CA ASP A 56 -13.10 -2.01 -13.24
C ASP A 56 -11.72 -2.39 -13.75
N ASP A 57 -10.66 -1.79 -13.20
CA ASP A 57 -9.28 -2.01 -13.66
C ASP A 57 -8.39 -2.77 -12.66
N GLY A 58 -8.88 -3.02 -11.45
CA GLY A 58 -8.14 -3.72 -10.39
C GLY A 58 -6.93 -2.94 -9.87
N MET A 59 -6.85 -1.63 -10.13
CA MET A 59 -5.76 -0.79 -9.65
C MET A 59 -5.91 -0.53 -8.16
N TRP A 60 -4.75 -0.50 -7.49
CA TRP A 60 -4.67 -0.10 -6.09
C TRP A 60 -4.39 1.39 -5.98
N GLN A 61 -5.08 2.05 -5.05
CA GLN A 61 -4.84 3.43 -4.69
C GLN A 61 -4.64 3.57 -3.18
N PHE A 62 -3.63 4.33 -2.75
CA PHE A 62 -3.29 4.58 -1.35
C PHE A 62 -3.16 6.09 -1.12
N LEU A 63 -3.95 6.66 -0.21
CA LEU A 63 -3.99 8.12 0.01
C LEU A 63 -3.86 8.50 1.48
N CYS A 64 -3.34 9.71 1.70
CA CYS A 64 -3.06 10.22 3.04
C CYS A 64 -4.27 10.89 3.73
N GLY A 65 -5.42 10.94 3.06
CA GLY A 65 -6.65 11.58 3.58
C GLY A 65 -6.64 13.11 3.58
N LYS A 66 -5.64 13.75 2.97
CA LYS A 66 -5.61 15.20 2.72
C LYS A 66 -6.15 15.54 1.32
N GLU A 67 -6.24 16.82 1.03
CA GLU A 67 -6.37 17.35 -0.33
C GLU A 67 -5.08 17.08 -1.12
N HIS A 68 -5.20 16.84 -2.43
CA HIS A 68 -4.09 16.51 -3.31
C HIS A 68 -4.22 17.33 -4.60
N GLU A 69 -3.09 17.85 -5.09
CA GLU A 69 -3.00 18.38 -6.45
C GLU A 69 -2.56 17.27 -7.43
N ILE A 70 -2.69 17.52 -8.73
CA ILE A 70 -2.30 16.52 -9.75
C ILE A 70 -0.80 16.19 -9.61
N GLU A 71 0.01 17.19 -9.29
CA GLU A 71 1.46 17.11 -9.09
C GLU A 71 1.87 16.20 -7.92
N ASP A 72 0.97 16.03 -6.93
CA ASP A 72 1.18 15.12 -5.81
C ASP A 72 1.05 13.67 -6.22
N SER A 73 0.37 13.37 -7.33
CA SER A 73 0.14 12.00 -7.79
C SER A 73 1.45 11.32 -8.18
N LYS A 74 1.66 10.12 -7.64
CA LYS A 74 2.81 9.25 -7.91
C LYS A 74 2.31 7.85 -8.26
N ILE A 75 3.13 7.15 -9.05
CA ILE A 75 2.95 5.72 -9.33
C ILE A 75 4.20 5.01 -8.84
N ILE A 76 4.01 4.02 -7.97
CA ILE A 76 5.07 3.13 -7.49
C ILE A 76 4.61 1.67 -7.59
N SER A 77 5.49 0.72 -7.26
CA SER A 77 5.07 -0.67 -7.13
C SER A 77 4.33 -0.94 -5.81
N LEU A 78 3.42 -1.91 -5.80
CA LEU A 78 2.72 -2.37 -4.60
C LEU A 78 3.70 -2.89 -3.54
N LYS A 79 4.83 -3.48 -3.99
CA LYS A 79 5.92 -3.87 -3.10
C LYS A 79 6.55 -2.67 -2.40
N GLU A 80 6.90 -1.61 -3.13
CA GLU A 80 7.46 -0.39 -2.54
C GLU A 80 6.46 0.22 -1.54
N MET A 81 5.17 0.26 -1.89
CA MET A 81 4.13 0.74 -0.98
C MET A 81 4.06 -0.09 0.31
N TYR A 82 4.11 -1.41 0.20
CA TYR A 82 4.17 -2.31 1.36
C TYR A 82 5.46 -2.15 2.18
N GLU A 83 6.57 -1.74 1.57
CA GLU A 83 7.80 -1.40 2.27
C GLU A 83 7.73 -0.07 3.01
N ILE A 84 6.94 0.89 2.50
CA ILE A 84 6.64 2.16 3.18
C ILE A 84 5.79 1.92 4.43
N ASP A 85 4.72 1.13 4.31
CA ASP A 85 3.82 0.83 5.43
C ASP A 85 3.40 -0.64 5.43
N LYS A 86 4.01 -1.43 6.33
CA LYS A 86 3.71 -2.87 6.47
C LYS A 86 2.28 -3.14 6.96
N SER A 87 1.61 -2.15 7.58
CA SER A 87 0.26 -2.33 8.11
C SER A 87 -0.78 -2.57 7.01
N ILE A 88 -0.51 -2.16 5.76
CA ILE A 88 -1.40 -2.45 4.62
C ILE A 88 -1.46 -3.95 4.30
N GLY A 89 -0.52 -4.75 4.80
CA GLY A 89 -0.51 -6.21 4.59
C GLY A 89 -1.76 -6.92 5.12
N ILE A 90 -2.50 -6.30 6.05
CA ILE A 90 -3.81 -6.81 6.50
C ILE A 90 -4.88 -6.75 5.40
N LEU A 91 -4.70 -5.88 4.41
CA LEU A 91 -5.60 -5.68 3.27
C LEU A 91 -5.26 -6.60 2.08
N LYS A 92 -4.31 -7.53 2.24
CA LYS A 92 -3.83 -8.42 1.15
C LYS A 92 -4.93 -9.23 0.44
N ASP A 93 -6.04 -9.47 1.13
CA ASP A 93 -7.19 -10.25 0.63
C ASP A 93 -8.39 -9.33 0.25
N MET A 94 -8.21 -8.01 0.25
CA MET A 94 -9.25 -7.04 -0.10
C MET A 94 -9.57 -7.15 -1.60
N ALA A 95 -10.77 -7.60 -1.92
CA ALA A 95 -11.22 -7.78 -3.31
C ALA A 95 -11.39 -6.44 -4.04
N CYS A 96 -11.35 -6.47 -5.37
CA CYS A 96 -11.75 -5.36 -6.23
C CYS A 96 -13.17 -4.89 -5.90
N GLY A 97 -13.41 -3.57 -5.99
CA GLY A 97 -14.66 -2.93 -5.57
C GLY A 97 -14.78 -2.71 -4.06
N TYR A 98 -13.68 -2.78 -3.31
CA TYR A 98 -13.65 -2.45 -1.89
C TYR A 98 -12.70 -1.29 -1.61
N TYR A 99 -12.94 -0.63 -0.49
CA TYR A 99 -12.02 0.34 0.09
C TYR A 99 -11.88 0.15 1.60
N ALA A 100 -10.78 0.65 2.15
CA ALA A 100 -10.48 0.62 3.57
C ALA A 100 -10.12 2.03 4.07
N GLN A 101 -10.55 2.35 5.28
CA GLN A 101 -10.27 3.63 5.95
C GLN A 101 -9.81 3.41 7.40
N ARG A 102 -8.91 4.26 7.88
CA ARG A 102 -8.56 4.40 9.30
C ARG A 102 -8.40 5.88 9.66
N LYS A 103 -8.58 6.27 10.91
CA LYS A 103 -8.51 7.70 11.28
C LYS A 103 -7.08 8.18 11.49
N ASN A 104 -6.20 7.30 11.96
CA ASN A 104 -4.78 7.55 12.11
C ASN A 104 -3.98 6.25 11.87
N LYS A 105 -2.64 6.33 11.87
CA LYS A 105 -1.75 5.20 11.56
C LYS A 105 -1.87 4.00 12.52
N ASP A 106 -2.31 4.24 13.75
CA ASP A 106 -2.37 3.24 14.83
C ASP A 106 -3.78 2.63 14.97
N ASP A 107 -4.77 3.16 14.24
CA ASP A 107 -6.13 2.65 14.22
C ASP A 107 -6.28 1.44 13.27
N GLU A 108 -7.27 0.59 13.57
CA GLU A 108 -7.67 -0.52 12.71
C GLU A 108 -8.29 -0.04 11.40
N TRP A 109 -8.11 -0.85 10.35
CA TRP A 109 -8.75 -0.62 9.05
C TRP A 109 -10.22 -1.03 9.07
N ILE A 110 -11.09 -0.14 8.61
CA ILE A 110 -12.50 -0.41 8.36
C ILE A 110 -12.68 -0.66 6.86
N ILE A 111 -12.90 -1.92 6.48
CA ILE A 111 -13.10 -2.34 5.09
C ILE A 111 -14.59 -2.24 4.71
N LYS A 112 -14.89 -1.67 3.55
CA LYS A 112 -16.23 -1.47 3.00
C LYS A 112 -16.27 -1.82 1.52
N ASN A 113 -17.42 -2.28 1.04
CA ASN A 113 -17.68 -2.61 -0.36
C ASN A 113 -18.37 -1.42 -1.06
N ILE A 114 -18.05 -1.21 -2.35
CA ILE A 114 -18.65 -0.23 -3.27
C ILE A 114 -20.00 -0.70 -3.85
N ILE A 115 -20.52 -1.90 -3.52
CA ILE A 115 -21.83 -2.37 -4.01
C ILE A 115 -22.96 -1.43 -3.52
N ILE A 116 -23.43 -0.61 -4.48
CA ILE A 116 -24.66 0.19 -4.60
C ILE A 116 -25.42 0.43 -3.29
N LYS A 117 -25.18 1.59 -2.70
CA LYS A 117 -26.20 2.28 -1.89
C LYS A 117 -26.76 3.44 -2.71
N SER A 118 -27.93 3.95 -2.30
CA SER A 118 -28.78 4.87 -3.09
C SER A 118 -27.99 6.00 -3.76
N LEU A 119 -28.61 6.61 -4.77
CA LEU A 119 -28.11 7.78 -5.54
C LEU A 119 -27.49 8.90 -4.68
N ASP A 120 -27.74 8.92 -3.38
CA ASP A 120 -27.17 9.84 -2.40
C ASP A 120 -25.69 9.55 -2.05
N GLU A 121 -25.23 8.29 -2.07
CA GLU A 121 -23.83 7.92 -1.78
C GLU A 121 -22.91 8.09 -3.00
N ILE A 122 -23.44 7.96 -4.22
CA ILE A 122 -22.73 8.30 -5.47
C ILE A 122 -22.30 9.78 -5.47
N SER A 123 -23.04 10.65 -4.78
CA SER A 123 -22.65 12.06 -4.61
C SER A 123 -21.34 12.22 -3.83
N LEU A 124 -21.03 11.30 -2.89
CA LEU A 124 -19.81 11.39 -2.10
C LEU A 124 -18.60 10.93 -2.91
N ASP A 125 -18.72 9.83 -3.65
CA ASP A 125 -17.67 9.36 -4.54
C ASP A 125 -17.44 10.33 -5.71
N LEU A 126 -18.49 10.94 -6.28
CA LEU A 126 -18.34 12.03 -7.26
C LEU A 126 -17.75 13.30 -6.65
N LYS A 127 -18.00 13.62 -5.37
CA LYS A 127 -17.34 14.76 -4.70
C LYS A 127 -15.86 14.50 -4.48
N ILE A 128 -15.52 13.27 -4.10
CA ILE A 128 -14.13 12.82 -3.97
C ILE A 128 -13.48 12.85 -5.37
N LEU A 129 -14.13 12.30 -6.40
CA LEU A 129 -13.60 12.29 -7.76
C LEU A 129 -13.45 13.70 -8.37
N ASN A 130 -14.44 14.57 -8.19
CA ASN A 130 -14.42 15.96 -8.65
C ASN A 130 -13.55 16.87 -7.77
N SER A 131 -13.07 16.39 -6.62
CA SER A 131 -11.99 17.08 -5.88
C SER A 131 -10.60 16.77 -6.45
N PHE A 132 -10.51 15.93 -7.49
CA PHE A 132 -9.29 15.63 -8.24
C PHE A 132 -9.28 16.25 -9.66
N GLN A 133 -10.13 17.25 -9.93
CA GLN A 133 -10.22 17.94 -11.23
C GLN A 133 -9.95 19.44 -11.10
#